data_AF-A0A093X8B6-F1
#
_entry.id   AF-A0A093X8B6-F1
#
_cell.length_a   1.000
_cell.length_b   1.000
_cell.length_c   1.000
_cell.angle_alpha   90.00
_cell.angle_beta   90.00
_cell.angle_gamma   90.00
#
_symmetry.space_group_name_H-M   'P 1'
#
loop_
_entity.id
_entity.type
_entity.pdbx_description
1 polymer ?
#
loop_
_entity_poly.entity_id
_entity_poly.type
_entity_poly.pdbx_seq_one_letter_code
_entity_poly.pdbx_strand_id
1 'polypeptide(L)'
;MELAPAVQIADYGKWESPITAELLSGYSITLNEVQTNPKTGAIYVIEGRCCIVEYLGSETRDILPEGYNARSRIHEYGGGAFATGPNGTLIFTN
;
A
#
# COMPACT_ATOMS: atom_id res chain seq x y z
N MET A 1 34.28 -12.70 -10.30
CA MET A 1 33.85 -11.48 -11.00
C MET A 1 33.02 -11.95 -12.18
N GLU A 2 31.69 -12.01 -12.02
CA GLU A 2 30.80 -12.42 -13.10
C GLU A 2 30.82 -11.34 -14.19
N LEU A 3 31.08 -11.75 -15.43
CA LEU A 3 31.04 -10.84 -16.58
C LEU A 3 29.57 -10.47 -16.83
N ALA A 4 29.27 -9.17 -16.87
CA ALA A 4 27.94 -8.70 -17.28
C ALA A 4 27.61 -9.24 -18.69
N PRO A 5 26.35 -9.60 -18.97
CA PRO A 5 25.96 -10.12 -20.27
C PRO A 5 26.29 -9.12 -21.38
N ALA A 6 26.75 -9.64 -22.53
CA ALA A 6 27.00 -8.82 -23.70
C ALA A 6 25.72 -8.12 -24.16
N VAL A 7 25.80 -6.84 -24.53
CA VAL A 7 24.66 -6.07 -25.02
C VAL A 7 24.12 -6.71 -26.30
N GLN A 8 22.87 -7.15 -26.28
CA GLN A 8 22.21 -7.77 -27.44
C GLN A 8 21.40 -6.72 -28.22
N ILE A 9 21.65 -6.64 -29.53
CA ILE A 9 20.85 -5.80 -30.44
C ILE A 9 19.59 -6.58 -30.82
N ALA A 10 18.42 -5.97 -30.62
CA ALA A 10 17.13 -6.50 -31.05
C ALA A 10 16.19 -5.36 -31.46
N ASP A 11 15.16 -5.69 -32.25
CA ASP A 11 14.11 -4.73 -32.63
C ASP A 11 13.39 -4.16 -31.40
N TYR A 12 12.83 -2.97 -31.52
CA TYR A 12 11.99 -2.38 -30.48
C TYR A 12 10.86 -3.33 -30.07
N GLY A 13 10.71 -3.54 -28.75
CA GLY A 13 9.71 -4.45 -28.17
C GLY A 13 10.12 -5.91 -28.07
N LYS A 14 11.33 -6.29 -28.51
CA LYS A 14 11.84 -7.68 -28.43
C LYS A 14 12.99 -7.87 -27.44
N TRP A 15 13.29 -6.86 -26.62
CA TRP A 15 14.28 -7.03 -25.56
C TRP A 15 13.72 -7.94 -24.48
N GLU A 16 14.49 -8.96 -24.13
CA GLU A 16 14.21 -9.79 -22.96
C GLU A 16 14.20 -8.89 -21.72
N SER A 17 13.07 -8.87 -21.02
CA SER A 17 12.86 -8.06 -19.82
C SER A 17 12.80 -8.99 -18.61
N PRO A 18 13.62 -8.76 -17.56
CA PRO A 18 13.46 -9.48 -16.31
C PRO A 18 12.20 -9.06 -15.52
N ILE A 19 11.50 -8.01 -15.98
CA ILE A 19 10.27 -7.51 -15.36
C ILE A 19 9.07 -8.24 -15.99
N THR A 20 8.52 -9.22 -15.28
CA THR A 20 7.36 -10.01 -15.73
C THR A 20 6.03 -9.32 -15.38
N ALA A 21 4.93 -9.77 -15.98
CA ALA A 21 3.60 -9.25 -15.68
C ALA A 21 3.19 -9.51 -14.21
N GLU A 22 3.61 -10.65 -13.65
CA GLU A 22 3.39 -11.03 -12.26
C GLU A 22 4.11 -10.04 -11.33
N LEU A 23 5.36 -9.68 -11.63
CA LEU A 23 6.12 -8.68 -10.87
C LEU A 23 5.41 -7.32 -10.87
N LEU A 24 4.80 -6.92 -11.99
CA LEU A 24 4.01 -5.68 -12.06
C LEU A 24 2.76 -5.73 -11.18
N SER A 25 2.07 -6.88 -11.14
CA SER A 25 0.82 -7.03 -10.39
C SER A 25 1.00 -7.19 -8.88
N GLY A 26 2.12 -7.77 -8.44
CA GLY A 26 2.33 -8.19 -7.05
C GLY A 26 3.08 -7.19 -6.16
N TYR A 27 3.79 -6.21 -6.74
CA TYR A 27 4.75 -5.37 -6.00
C TYR A 27 4.38 -3.89 -5.92
N SER A 28 3.19 -3.49 -6.39
CA SER A 28 2.74 -2.10 -6.24
C SER A 28 2.09 -1.89 -4.88
N ILE A 29 2.81 -1.28 -3.94
CA ILE A 29 2.24 -0.75 -2.70
C ILE A 29 2.05 0.76 -2.87
N THR A 30 0.81 1.23 -2.69
CA THR A 30 0.50 2.66 -2.56
C THR A 30 0.08 2.90 -1.13
N LEU A 31 0.64 3.93 -0.51
CA LEU A 31 0.28 4.37 0.85
C LEU A 31 -0.65 5.58 0.72
N ASN A 32 -1.86 5.47 1.25
CA ASN A 32 -2.88 6.50 1.19
C ASN A 32 -3.38 6.89 2.59
N GLU A 33 -4.02 8.06 2.67
CA GLU A 33 -4.77 8.53 3.85
C GLU A 33 -4.00 8.41 5.19
N VAL A 34 -2.76 8.89 5.21
CA VAL A 34 -1.91 8.82 6.42
C VAL A 34 -2.53 9.56 7.60
N GLN A 35 -2.62 8.88 8.74
CA GLN A 35 -3.05 9.44 10.03
C GLN A 35 -2.08 9.00 11.13
N THR A 36 -2.07 9.71 12.26
CA THR A 36 -1.26 9.34 13.42
C THR A 36 -2.11 9.17 14.67
N ASN A 37 -1.74 8.21 15.51
CA ASN A 37 -2.28 8.08 16.84
C ASN A 37 -1.66 9.17 17.74
N PRO A 38 -2.43 10.13 18.25
CA PRO A 38 -1.87 11.24 19.04
C PRO A 38 -1.32 10.79 20.40
N LYS A 39 -1.65 9.58 20.87
CA LYS A 39 -1.17 9.06 22.17
C LYS A 39 0.07 8.20 22.04
N THR A 40 0.14 7.37 21.01
CA THR A 40 1.21 6.37 20.86
C THR A 40 2.24 6.77 19.81
N GLY A 41 1.90 7.70 18.91
CA GLY A 41 2.73 8.04 17.76
C GLY A 41 2.68 7.00 16.63
N ALA A 42 1.82 5.97 16.74
CA ALA A 42 1.61 5.00 15.67
C ALA A 42 1.11 5.70 14.40
N ILE A 43 1.56 5.24 13.23
CA ILE A 43 1.15 5.75 11.93
C ILE A 43 0.17 4.74 11.33
N TYR A 44 -0.98 5.22 10.86
CA TYR A 44 -1.95 4.43 10.13
C TYR A 44 -1.97 4.87 8.67
N VAL A 45 -1.99 3.91 7.76
CA VAL A 45 -2.08 4.14 6.31
C VAL A 45 -3.05 3.15 5.69
N ILE A 46 -3.61 3.52 4.55
CA ILE A 46 -4.25 2.55 3.65
C ILE A 46 -3.20 1.98 2.72
N GLU A 47 -3.04 0.66 2.74
CA GLU A 47 -2.21 -0.08 1.80
C GLU A 47 -3.04 -0.90 0.82
N GLY A 48 -2.51 -1.01 -0.40
CA GLY A 48 -3.16 -1.73 -1.48
C GLY A 48 -4.53 -1.12 -1.78
N ARG A 49 -5.57 -1.95 -1.82
CA ARG A 49 -6.90 -1.46 -2.18
C ARG A 49 -7.62 -0.84 -0.99
N CYS A 50 -7.56 -1.43 0.21
CA CYS A 50 -8.47 -1.07 1.31
C CYS A 50 -8.03 -1.55 2.71
N CYS A 51 -6.76 -1.95 2.93
CA CYS A 51 -6.33 -2.43 4.25
C CYS A 51 -5.77 -1.26 5.06
N ILE A 52 -6.21 -1.09 6.31
CA ILE A 52 -5.55 -0.15 7.22
C ILE A 52 -4.41 -0.88 7.92
N VAL A 53 -3.19 -0.36 7.75
CA VAL A 53 -1.97 -0.89 8.34
C VAL A 53 -1.48 0.08 9.41
N GLU A 54 -1.20 -0.45 10.60
CA GLU A 54 -0.52 0.28 11.68
C GLU A 54 0.98 0.05 11.60
N TYR A 55 1.74 1.13 11.70
CA TYR A 55 3.18 1.18 11.83
C TYR A 55 3.54 1.74 13.21
N LEU A 56 4.28 0.98 14.01
CA LEU A 56 4.81 1.43 15.30
C LEU A 56 6.27 1.01 15.44
N GLY A 57 7.19 1.95 15.25
CA GLY A 57 8.62 1.66 15.21
C GLY A 57 8.94 0.77 14.02
N SER A 58 9.42 -0.45 14.28
CA SER A 58 9.72 -1.47 13.27
C SER A 58 8.61 -2.51 13.10
N GLU A 59 7.52 -2.42 13.87
CA GLU A 59 6.41 -3.35 13.81
C GLU A 59 5.31 -2.83 12.89
N THR A 60 4.72 -3.76 12.13
CA THR A 60 3.59 -3.49 11.24
C THR A 60 2.50 -4.54 11.43
N ARG A 61 1.23 -4.13 11.32
CA ARG A 61 0.09 -5.04 11.33
C ARG A 61 -1.14 -4.48 10.63
N ASP A 62 -1.92 -5.38 10.03
CA ASP A 62 -3.29 -5.09 9.60
C ASP A 62 -4.18 -4.96 10.84
N ILE A 63 -4.95 -3.88 10.93
CA ILE A 63 -5.79 -3.62 12.12
C ILE A 63 -7.25 -4.01 11.94
N LEU A 64 -7.68 -4.28 10.70
CA LEU A 64 -9.05 -4.68 10.42
C LEU A 64 -9.14 -6.21 10.34
N PRO A 65 -10.20 -6.83 10.90
CA PRO A 65 -10.47 -8.25 10.69
C PRO A 65 -10.72 -8.58 9.22
N GLU A 66 -10.60 -9.87 8.88
CA GLU A 66 -10.96 -10.36 7.55
C GLU A 66 -12.41 -10.01 7.19
N GLY A 67 -12.63 -9.63 5.94
CA GLY A 67 -13.96 -9.25 5.41
C GLY A 67 -14.27 -7.77 5.47
N TYR A 68 -13.47 -6.96 6.16
CA TYR A 68 -13.58 -5.50 6.14
C TYR A 68 -12.73 -4.87 5.03
N ASN A 69 -13.18 -3.71 4.58
CA ASN A 69 -12.65 -3.01 3.43
C ASN A 69 -12.70 -1.50 3.72
N ALA A 70 -11.60 -0.87 4.12
CA ALA A 70 -11.59 0.57 4.39
C ALA A 70 -11.68 1.38 3.09
N ARG A 71 -12.90 1.59 2.60
CA ARG A 71 -13.18 2.31 1.36
C ARG A 71 -14.47 3.11 1.48
N SER A 72 -14.44 4.29 0.87
CA SER A 72 -15.64 5.10 0.68
C SER A 72 -16.01 5.16 -0.81
N ARG A 73 -17.25 5.58 -1.09
CA ARG A 73 -17.73 5.97 -2.43
C ARG A 73 -17.91 7.47 -2.56
N ILE A 74 -17.19 8.25 -1.74
CA ILE A 74 -17.27 9.71 -1.81
C ILE A 74 -16.87 10.15 -3.22
N HIS A 75 -17.78 10.86 -3.89
CA HIS A 75 -17.66 11.26 -5.30
C HIS A 75 -17.36 10.10 -6.28
N GLU A 76 -17.66 8.84 -5.93
CA GLU A 76 -17.26 7.61 -6.65
C GLU A 76 -15.74 7.35 -6.73
N TYR A 77 -14.91 8.30 -6.29
CA TYR A 77 -13.46 8.19 -6.26
C TYR A 77 -12.93 7.66 -4.92
N GLY A 78 -13.69 7.85 -3.84
CA GLY A 78 -13.30 7.49 -2.49
C GLY A 78 -12.77 8.68 -1.68
N GLY A 79 -11.93 8.40 -0.69
CA GLY A 79 -11.38 9.39 0.25
C GLY A 79 -12.09 9.39 1.60
N GLY A 80 -11.38 9.73 2.66
CA GLY A 80 -11.93 9.77 4.03
C GLY A 80 -12.40 8.39 4.49
N ALA A 81 -11.71 7.34 4.06
CA ALA A 81 -12.01 5.96 4.40
C ALA A 81 -11.81 5.68 5.90
N PHE A 82 -10.96 6.45 6.59
CA PHE A 82 -10.84 6.39 8.04
C PHE A 82 -10.37 7.71 8.67
N ALA A 83 -10.52 7.81 9.98
CA ALA A 83 -10.03 8.93 10.78
C ALA A 83 -9.59 8.47 12.18
N THR A 84 -8.65 9.21 12.77
CA THR A 84 -8.19 8.97 14.15
C THR A 84 -8.67 10.10 15.06
N GLY A 85 -9.30 9.75 16.17
CA GLY A 85 -9.76 10.69 17.19
C GLY A 85 -8.68 11.09 18.20
N PRO A 86 -8.93 12.13 19.02
CA PRO A 86 -7.96 12.62 20.03
C PRO A 86 -7.51 11.56 21.05
N ASN A 87 -8.34 10.54 21.25
CA ASN A 87 -8.06 9.45 22.18
C ASN A 87 -7.31 8.26 21.57
N GLY A 88 -6.95 8.33 20.29
CA GLY A 88 -6.38 7.20 19.54
C GLY A 88 -7.43 6.22 19.02
N THR A 89 -8.72 6.54 19.12
CA THR A 89 -9.80 5.74 18.52
C THR A 89 -9.77 5.88 17.02
N LEU A 90 -9.86 4.76 16.30
CA LEU A 90 -9.95 4.74 14.85
C LEU A 90 -11.39 4.42 14.42
N ILE A 91 -11.92 5.22 13.50
CA ILE A 91 -13.21 4.98 12.85
C ILE A 91 -12.98 4.84 11.35
N PHE A 92 -13.72 3.96 10.70
CA PHE A 92 -13.59 3.70 9.26
C PHE A 92 -14.96 3.47 8.61
N THR A 93 -15.01 3.58 7.29
CA THR A 93 -16.15 3.18 6.47
C THR A 93 -15.81 1.93 5.67
N ASN A 94 -16.85 1.12 5.43
CA ASN A 94 -16.77 -0.13 4.67
C ASN A 94 -17.54 -0.05 3.35
#